data_AF-A0A5P3MR05-F1
#
_entry.id   AF-A0A5P3MR05-F1
#
_cell.length_a   1.000
_cell.length_b   1.000
_cell.length_c   1.000
_cell.angle_alpha   90.00
_cell.angle_beta   90.00
_cell.angle_gamma   90.00
#
_symmetry.space_group_name_H-M   'P 1'
#
loop_
_entity.id
_entity.type
_entity.pdbx_description
1 polymer ?
#
loop_
_entity_poly.entity_id
_entity_poly.type
_entity_poly.pdbx_seq_one_letter_code
_entity_poly.pdbx_strand_id
1 'polypeptide(L)'
;MDNKTKIRLGGLLLLATAVLSLLLVLIVDSWPVAIILAIVIMAAAAGGFYWTSQRQQRKFIERLKKFDIDPEKGRINEANLRRMYHSGGQAQKDAITLICLSQKCSVDEAHAMFKKRPTRQEINQMAAAQARGQKRPHR
;
A
#
# COMPACT_ATOMS: atom_id res chain seq x y z
N MET A 1 -11.25 -3.51 -0.80
CA MET A 1 -11.81 -2.27 -0.21
C MET A 1 -13.22 -2.57 0.24
N ASP A 2 -13.46 -2.61 1.55
CA ASP A 2 -14.77 -2.94 2.14
C ASP A 2 -15.89 -2.01 1.67
N ASN A 3 -17.12 -2.53 1.59
CA ASN A 3 -18.31 -1.75 1.20
C ASN A 3 -18.53 -0.54 2.13
N LYS A 4 -18.24 -0.70 3.42
CA LYS A 4 -18.31 0.40 4.40
C LYS A 4 -17.36 1.55 4.06
N THR A 5 -16.18 1.23 3.55
CA THR A 5 -15.16 2.20 3.14
C THR A 5 -15.57 2.92 1.86
N LYS A 6 -16.14 2.20 0.89
CA LYS A 6 -16.73 2.81 -0.33
C LYS A 6 -17.82 3.82 -0.02
N ILE A 7 -18.73 3.47 0.89
CA ILE A 7 -19.85 4.34 1.30
C ILE A 7 -19.32 5.60 2.01
N ARG A 8 -18.34 5.46 2.91
CA ARG A 8 -17.71 6.61 3.59
C ARG A 8 -16.99 7.54 2.63
N LEU A 9 -16.22 6.99 1.68
CA LEU A 9 -15.54 7.78 0.65
C LEU A 9 -16.53 8.46 -0.30
N GLY A 10 -17.58 7.76 -0.72
CA GLY A 10 -18.64 8.33 -1.55
C GLY A 10 -19.39 9.46 -0.84
N GLY A 11 -19.71 9.28 0.44
CA GLY A 11 -20.31 10.34 1.27
C GLY A 11 -19.41 11.55 1.45
N LEU A 12 -18.11 11.33 1.69
CA LEU A 12 -17.11 12.41 1.77
C LEU A 12 -16.97 13.16 0.45
N LEU A 13 -16.95 12.45 -0.68
CA LEU A 13 -16.90 13.06 -2.01
C LEU A 13 -18.12 13.93 -2.28
N LEU A 14 -19.32 13.44 -1.93
CA LEU A 14 -20.56 14.22 -2.07
C LEU A 14 -20.53 15.49 -1.21
N LEU A 15 -20.15 15.38 0.06
CA LEU A 15 -20.02 16.54 0.96
C LEU A 15 -18.99 17.54 0.44
N ALA A 16 -17.81 17.07 0.02
CA ALA A 16 -16.77 17.93 -0.54
C ALA A 16 -17.25 18.65 -1.81
N THR A 17 -17.98 17.95 -2.69
CA THR A 17 -18.55 18.54 -3.91
C THR A 17 -19.60 19.60 -3.58
N ALA A 18 -20.46 19.35 -2.58
CA ALA A 18 -21.47 20.30 -2.14
C ALA A 18 -20.86 21.57 -1.54
N VAL A 19 -19.85 21.43 -0.68
CA VAL A 19 -19.12 22.56 -0.10
C VAL A 19 -18.39 23.36 -1.19
N LEU A 20 -17.73 22.67 -2.12
CA LEU A 20 -17.05 23.32 -3.24
C LEU A 20 -18.03 24.07 -4.15
N SER A 21 -19.20 23.49 -4.43
CA SER A 21 -20.25 24.15 -5.19
C SER A 21 -20.73 25.42 -4.51
N LEU A 22 -20.95 25.40 -3.19
CA LEU A 22 -21.35 26.60 -2.43
C LEU A 22 -20.32 27.72 -2.53
N LEU A 23 -19.02 27.39 -2.45
CA LEU A 23 -17.95 28.36 -2.62
C LEU A 23 -17.91 28.94 -4.04
N LEU A 24 -18.11 28.09 -5.05
CA LEU A 24 -18.08 28.51 -6.46
C LEU A 24 -19.28 29.37 -6.84
N VAL A 25 -20.44 29.16 -6.23
CA VAL A 25 -21.63 30.00 -6.45
C VAL A 25 -21.35 31.46 -6.09
N LEU A 26 -20.57 31.72 -5.03
CA LEU A 26 -20.19 33.07 -4.62
C LEU A 26 -19.29 33.80 -5.63
N ILE A 27 -18.66 33.07 -6.56
CA ILE A 27 -17.74 33.61 -7.56
C ILE A 27 -18.40 33.71 -8.94
N VAL A 28 -19.16 32.67 -9.30
CA VAL A 28 -19.69 32.47 -10.67
C VAL A 28 -21.09 33.07 -10.83
N ASP A 29 -21.73 33.48 -9.73
CA ASP A 29 -23.04 34.14 -9.64
C ASP A 29 -24.19 33.39 -10.35
N SER A 30 -23.94 32.13 -10.71
CA SER A 30 -24.90 31.24 -11.37
C SER A 30 -24.77 29.83 -10.78
N TRP A 31 -25.83 29.45 -10.06
CA TRP A 31 -25.92 28.17 -9.37
C TRP A 31 -25.74 26.92 -10.26
N PRO A 32 -26.27 26.83 -11.50
CA PRO A 32 -26.05 25.65 -12.33
C PRO A 32 -24.59 25.54 -12.81
N VAL A 33 -23.94 26.66 -13.12
CA VAL A 33 -22.56 26.66 -13.63
C VAL A 33 -21.58 26.27 -12.52
N ALA A 34 -21.80 26.75 -11.29
CA ALA A 34 -21.00 26.39 -10.12
C ALA A 34 -21.08 24.88 -9.80
N ILE A 35 -22.27 24.27 -9.91
CA ILE A 35 -22.45 22.83 -9.69
C ILE A 35 -21.67 22.02 -10.73
N ILE A 36 -21.79 22.39 -12.01
CA ILE A 36 -21.08 21.70 -13.11
C ILE A 36 -19.56 21.79 -12.90
N LEU A 37 -19.05 22.99 -12.57
CA LEU A 37 -17.62 23.19 -12.27
C LEU A 37 -17.16 22.35 -11.09
N ALA A 38 -17.91 22.32 -9.99
CA ALA A 38 -17.58 21.53 -8.81
C ALA A 38 -17.47 20.03 -9.17
N ILE A 39 -18.42 19.50 -9.94
CA ILE A 39 -18.39 18.11 -10.40
C ILE A 39 -17.15 17.83 -11.25
N VAL A 40 -16.82 18.71 -12.21
CA VAL A 40 -15.65 18.53 -13.08
C VAL A 40 -14.35 18.54 -12.27
N ILE A 41 -14.20 19.47 -11.33
CA ILE A 41 -13.02 19.57 -10.48
C ILE A 41 -12.88 18.31 -9.60
N MET A 42 -13.96 17.87 -8.98
CA MET A 42 -13.95 16.70 -8.12
C MET A 42 -13.68 15.41 -8.90
N ALA A 43 -14.23 15.28 -10.12
CA ALA A 43 -13.94 14.17 -11.01
C ALA A 43 -12.46 14.15 -11.44
N ALA A 44 -11.89 15.31 -11.79
CA ALA A 44 -10.48 15.43 -12.14
C ALA A 44 -9.56 15.09 -10.95
N ALA A 45 -9.88 15.58 -9.75
CA ALA A 45 -9.13 15.29 -8.53
C ALA A 45 -9.19 13.81 -8.14
N ALA A 46 -10.39 13.20 -8.16
CA ALA A 46 -10.57 11.78 -7.89
C ALA A 46 -9.87 10.90 -8.94
N GLY A 47 -9.96 11.27 -10.22
CA GLY A 47 -9.28 10.59 -11.33
C GLY A 47 -7.76 10.68 -11.20
N GLY A 48 -7.21 11.85 -10.89
CA GLY A 48 -5.79 12.06 -10.64
C GLY A 48 -5.28 11.26 -9.45
N PHE A 49 -6.04 11.22 -8.35
CA PHE A 49 -5.71 10.41 -7.18
C PHE A 49 -5.73 8.91 -7.49
N TYR A 50 -6.73 8.44 -8.24
CA TYR A 50 -6.81 7.05 -8.67
C TYR A 50 -5.62 6.65 -9.56
N TRP A 51 -5.27 7.49 -10.53
CA TRP A 51 -4.15 7.25 -11.44
C TRP A 51 -2.80 7.22 -10.72
N THR A 52 -2.55 8.18 -9.84
CA THR A 52 -1.33 8.21 -9.03
C THR A 52 -1.24 7.01 -8.09
N SER A 53 -2.35 6.62 -7.46
CA SER A 53 -2.44 5.42 -6.61
C SER A 53 -2.12 4.14 -7.38
N GLN A 54 -2.74 3.93 -8.55
CA GLN A 54 -2.45 2.82 -9.46
C GLN A 54 -0.96 2.77 -9.84
N ARG A 55 -0.36 3.92 -10.14
CA ARG A 55 1.07 3.99 -10.48
C ARG A 55 1.97 3.64 -9.29
N GLN A 56 1.60 4.03 -8.08
CA GLN A 56 2.33 3.65 -6.87
C GLN A 56 2.23 2.15 -6.61
N GLN A 57 1.05 1.54 -6.79
CA GLN A 57 0.87 0.10 -6.65
C GLN A 57 1.72 -0.70 -7.64
N ARG A 58 1.80 -0.27 -8.90
CA ARG A 58 2.67 -0.92 -9.90
C ARG A 58 4.14 -0.87 -9.48
N LYS A 59 4.64 0.31 -9.08
CA LYS A 59 6.02 0.46 -8.59
C LYS A 59 6.28 -0.37 -7.33
N PHE A 60 5.30 -0.50 -6.45
CA PHE A 60 5.39 -1.35 -5.26
C PHE A 60 5.53 -2.83 -5.66
N ILE A 61 4.68 -3.33 -6.55
CA ILE A 61 4.74 -4.71 -7.06
C ILE A 61 6.08 -4.97 -7.77
N GLU A 62 6.57 -4.04 -8.58
CA GLU A 62 7.89 -4.15 -9.23
C GLU A 62 9.02 -4.23 -8.21
N ARG A 63 8.99 -3.42 -7.15
CA ARG A 63 9.97 -3.51 -6.05
C ARG A 63 9.88 -4.85 -5.34
N LEU A 64 8.69 -5.37 -5.07
CA LEU A 64 8.52 -6.70 -4.47
C LEU A 64 9.07 -7.82 -5.35
N LYS A 65 8.81 -7.77 -6.66
CA LYS A 65 9.37 -8.70 -7.63
C LYS A 65 10.91 -8.66 -7.65
N LYS A 66 11.53 -7.48 -7.51
CA LYS A 66 12.99 -7.34 -7.43
C LYS A 66 13.60 -8.10 -6.25
N PHE A 67 12.86 -8.26 -5.15
CA PHE A 67 13.28 -9.02 -3.99
C PHE A 67 12.75 -10.46 -3.96
N ASP A 68 12.18 -10.96 -5.06
CA ASP A 68 11.57 -12.31 -5.13
C ASP A 68 10.52 -12.52 -4.02
N ILE A 69 9.70 -11.48 -3.79
CA ILE A 69 8.54 -11.51 -2.90
C ILE A 69 7.31 -11.48 -3.80
N ASP A 70 6.60 -12.60 -3.86
CA ASP A 70 5.37 -12.72 -4.65
C ASP A 70 4.17 -12.72 -3.69
N PRO A 71 3.48 -11.57 -3.52
CA PRO A 71 2.35 -11.46 -2.58
C PRO A 71 1.15 -12.30 -3.01
N GLU A 72 0.98 -12.56 -4.31
CA GLU A 72 -0.15 -13.37 -4.83
C GLU A 72 0.04 -14.86 -4.57
N LYS A 73 1.29 -15.33 -4.51
CA LYS A 73 1.61 -16.75 -4.25
C LYS A 73 1.89 -17.03 -2.77
N GLY A 74 1.73 -16.03 -1.89
CA GLY A 74 2.03 -16.15 -0.46
C GLY A 74 3.51 -16.44 -0.16
N ARG A 75 4.43 -16.24 -1.12
CA ARG A 75 5.86 -16.50 -0.94
C ARG A 75 6.55 -15.26 -0.38
N ILE A 76 6.20 -14.87 0.84
CA ILE A 76 6.92 -13.83 1.57
C ILE A 76 8.05 -14.52 2.33
N ASN A 77 9.23 -14.56 1.72
CA ASN A 77 10.42 -15.06 2.39
C ASN A 77 10.96 -13.99 3.35
N GLU A 78 11.04 -14.29 4.65
CA GLU A 78 11.56 -13.39 5.68
C GLU A 78 13.01 -12.94 5.40
N ALA A 79 13.84 -13.79 4.79
CA ALA A 79 15.20 -13.44 4.38
C ALA A 79 15.21 -12.37 3.27
N ASN A 80 14.30 -12.47 2.30
CA ASN A 80 14.15 -11.49 1.23
C ASN A 80 13.55 -10.18 1.74
N LEU A 81 12.57 -10.26 2.63
CA LEU A 81 11.97 -9.09 3.30
C LEU A 81 13.01 -8.32 4.11
N ARG A 82 13.95 -9.04 4.74
CA ARG A 82 15.07 -8.45 5.47
C ARG A 82 16.11 -7.80 4.56
N ARG A 83 16.44 -8.42 3.41
CA ARG A 83 17.27 -7.78 2.37
C ARG A 83 16.61 -6.50 1.86
N MET A 84 15.29 -6.53 1.67
CA MET A 84 14.50 -5.38 1.28
C MET A 84 14.53 -4.27 2.34
N TYR A 85 14.41 -4.61 3.63
CA TYR A 85 14.56 -3.68 4.75
C TYR A 85 15.94 -2.99 4.76
N HIS A 86 17.02 -3.77 4.60
CA HIS A 86 18.39 -3.23 4.63
C HIS A 86 18.79 -2.48 3.35
N SER A 87 18.03 -2.60 2.26
CA SER A 87 18.27 -1.81 1.04
C SER A 87 17.95 -0.32 1.20
N GLY A 88 17.25 0.06 2.27
CA GLY A 88 16.95 1.45 2.59
C GLY A 88 15.90 2.10 1.69
N GLY A 89 15.63 3.39 1.95
CA GLY A 89 14.71 4.19 1.14
C GLY A 89 13.27 3.67 1.14
N GLN A 90 12.64 3.64 -0.03
CA GLN A 90 11.23 3.25 -0.17
C GLN A 90 11.01 1.74 0.06
N ALA A 91 12.01 0.91 -0.26
CA ALA A 91 11.96 -0.53 -0.03
C ALA A 91 11.90 -0.88 1.47
N GLN A 92 12.55 -0.10 2.33
CA GLN A 92 12.48 -0.28 3.77
C GLN A 92 11.06 -0.07 4.31
N LYS A 93 10.39 1.01 3.90
CA LYS A 93 9.01 1.34 4.30
C LYS A 93 8.02 0.28 3.83
N ASP A 94 8.22 -0.22 2.62
CA ASP A 94 7.41 -1.28 2.03
C ASP A 94 7.55 -2.61 2.80
N ALA A 95 8.78 -2.97 3.20
CA ALA A 95 9.04 -4.17 4.01
C ALA A 95 8.38 -4.10 5.40
N ILE A 96 8.42 -2.92 6.04
CA ILE A 96 7.73 -2.66 7.32
C ILE A 96 6.22 -2.75 7.15
N THR A 97 5.69 -2.14 6.08
CA THR A 97 4.24 -2.17 5.81
C THR A 97 3.76 -3.61 5.64
N LEU A 98 4.52 -4.45 4.94
CA LEU A 98 4.21 -5.87 4.78
C LEU A 98 4.22 -6.65 6.10
N ILE A 99 5.21 -6.41 6.98
CA ILE A 99 5.25 -7.10 8.29
C ILE A 99 4.12 -6.61 9.22
N CYS A 100 3.82 -5.31 9.22
CA CYS A 100 2.71 -4.76 9.99
C CYS A 100 1.36 -5.32 9.53
N LEU A 101 1.17 -5.49 8.21
CA LEU A 101 -0.04 -6.10 7.65
C LEU A 101 -0.17 -7.58 8.01
N SER A 102 0.93 -8.32 8.11
CA SER A 102 0.90 -9.75 8.41
C SER A 102 0.78 -10.06 9.91
N GLN A 103 1.45 -9.28 10.77
CA GLN A 103 1.56 -9.57 12.21
C GLN A 103 0.77 -8.60 13.11
N LYS A 104 0.03 -7.62 12.54
CA LYS A 104 -0.68 -6.57 13.30
C LYS A 104 0.20 -5.86 14.34
N CYS A 105 1.46 -5.61 14.00
CA CYS A 105 2.41 -4.92 14.87
C CYS A 105 2.48 -3.41 14.59
N SER A 106 2.95 -2.64 15.57
CA SER A 106 3.25 -1.22 15.40
C SER A 106 4.52 -1.01 14.56
N VAL A 107 4.69 0.18 13.99
CA VAL A 107 5.83 0.50 13.11
C VAL A 107 7.17 0.38 13.86
N ASP A 108 7.21 0.78 15.13
CA ASP A 108 8.42 0.72 15.95
C ASP A 108 8.79 -0.73 16.32
N GLU A 109 7.80 -1.57 16.60
CA GLU A 109 8.00 -3.01 16.82
C GLU A 109 8.51 -3.70 15.56
N ALA A 110 7.97 -3.35 14.39
CA ALA A 110 8.45 -3.87 13.11
C ALA A 110 9.92 -3.50 12.87
N HIS A 111 10.33 -2.27 13.18
CA HIS A 111 11.74 -1.87 13.13
C HIS A 111 12.61 -2.67 14.12
N ALA A 112 12.11 -2.92 15.33
CA ALA A 112 12.82 -3.71 16.32
C ALA A 112 13.02 -5.17 15.85
N MET A 113 12.03 -5.77 15.19
CA MET A 113 12.12 -7.11 14.61
C MET A 113 13.21 -7.21 13.54
N PHE A 114 13.28 -6.25 12.61
CA PHE A 114 14.32 -6.25 11.58
C PHE A 114 15.72 -5.89 12.11
N LYS A 115 15.79 -5.08 13.17
CA LYS A 115 17.06 -4.72 13.84
C LYS A 115 17.63 -5.86 14.68
N LYS A 116 16.79 -6.71 15.30
CA LYS A 116 17.24 -7.89 16.05
C LYS A 116 18.02 -8.83 15.11
N ARG A 117 19.32 -9.03 15.36
CA ARG A 117 20.11 -10.06 14.67
C ARG A 117 19.57 -11.42 15.09
N PRO A 118 19.08 -12.26 14.17
CA PRO A 118 18.62 -13.59 14.49
C PRO A 118 19.84 -14.40 14.89
N THR A 119 19.68 -15.22 15.91
CA THR A 119 20.74 -16.10 16.36
C THR A 119 21.04 -17.13 15.27
N ARG A 120 22.27 -17.69 15.23
CA ARG A 120 22.63 -18.70 14.21
C ARG A 120 21.67 -19.90 14.17
N GLN A 121 21.05 -20.23 15.31
CA GLN A 121 20.05 -21.29 15.41
C GLN A 121 18.75 -20.92 14.66
N GLU A 122 18.25 -19.70 14.87
CA GLU A 122 17.04 -19.21 14.17
C GLU A 122 17.27 -19.07 12.67
N ILE A 123 18.45 -18.60 12.24
CA ILE A 123 18.81 -18.54 10.81
C ILE A 123 18.80 -19.93 10.19
N ASN A 124 19.35 -20.94 10.87
CA ASN A 124 19.36 -22.31 10.37
C ASN A 124 17.95 -22.93 10.33
N GLN A 125 17.08 -22.59 11.28
CA GLN A 125 15.67 -23.03 11.28
C GLN A 125 14.86 -22.35 10.17
N MET A 126 15.07 -21.05 9.95
CA MET A 126 14.46 -20.30 8.85
C MET A 126 14.95 -20.80 7.48
N ALA A 127 16.25 -21.07 7.36
CA ALA A 127 16.83 -21.66 6.14
C ALA A 127 16.30 -23.08 5.89
N ALA A 128 16.12 -23.89 6.94
CA ALA A 128 15.52 -25.21 6.83
C ALA A 128 14.03 -25.16 6.42
N ALA A 129 13.26 -24.20 6.95
CA ALA A 129 11.88 -23.96 6.55
C ALA A 129 11.79 -23.50 5.08
N GLN A 130 12.68 -22.63 4.64
CA GLN A 130 12.78 -22.20 3.24
C GLN A 130 13.21 -23.32 2.30
N ALA A 131 14.17 -24.15 2.71
CA ALA A 131 14.62 -25.32 1.94
C ALA A 131 13.50 -26.36 1.80
N ARG A 132 12.66 -26.54 2.83
CA ARG A 132 11.47 -27.42 2.75
C ARG A 132 10.40 -26.88 1.80
N GLY A 133 10.22 -25.56 1.71
CA GLY A 133 9.31 -24.91 0.76
C GLY A 133 9.86 -24.70 -0.67
N GLN A 134 11.16 -24.88 -0.89
CA GLN A 134 11.82 -24.80 -2.21
C GLN A 134 12.03 -26.17 -2.87
N LYS A 135 11.78 -27.29 -2.19
CA LYS A 135 11.73 -28.62 -2.84
C LYS A 135 10.50 -28.71 -3.74
N ARG A 136 10.57 -28.08 -4.92
CA ARG A 136 9.77 -28.52 -6.08
C ARG A 136 10.20 -29.96 -6.40
N PRO A 137 9.25 -30.82 -6.81
CA PRO A 137 9.54 -32.20 -7.15
C PRO A 137 10.50 -32.21 -8.34
N HIS A 138 11.62 -32.92 -8.18
CA HIS A 138 12.35 -33.41 -9.34
C HIS A 138 11.58 -34.59 -9.91
N ARG A 139 11.31 -34.48 -11.21
CA ARG A 139 10.85 -35.51 -12.15
C ARG A 139 9.35 -35.60 -12.36
#